data_AF-A0A7U9MPQ1-F1
#
_entry.id   AF-A0A7U9MPQ1-F1
#
_cell.length_a   1.000
_cell.length_b   1.000
_cell.length_c   1.000
_cell.angle_alpha   90.00
_cell.angle_beta   90.00
_cell.angle_gamma   90.00
#
_symmetry.space_group_name_H-M   'P 1'
#
loop_
_entity.id
_entity.type
_entity.pdbx_description
1 polymer ?
#
loop_
_entity_poly.entity_id
_entity_poly.type
_entity_poly.pdbx_seq_one_letter_code
_entity_poly.pdbx_strand_id
1 'polypeptide(L)'
;MSLLKNLFKTTKDTPAFAVETVPGTIYAPIAGNAVSLSEINDGVFSEGILGQGCGIQPSAETIYAPFDGTIVQIADTKHAIGIMSPDNIELLIHVGIDTVSMNGKGFHVHVATGEHVKCGQKLLTFSQKEIKAAGFRSTVAIIVTNPDEHQTIKLCSTGPINHAEQLLIVR
;
A
#
# COMPACT_ATOMS: atom_id res chain seq x y z
N MET A 1 -33.68 -19.23 27.04
CA MET A 1 -33.33 -17.83 26.71
C MET A 1 -31.83 -17.72 26.42
N SER A 2 -31.35 -18.41 25.39
CA SER A 2 -29.94 -18.35 24.96
C SER A 2 -29.81 -18.90 23.54
N LEU A 3 -30.15 -18.09 22.54
CA LEU A 3 -30.11 -18.48 21.13
C LEU A 3 -29.46 -17.43 20.20
N LEU A 4 -28.74 -16.45 20.76
CA LEU A 4 -28.22 -15.30 20.00
C LEU A 4 -26.76 -14.93 20.32
N LYS A 5 -25.88 -15.89 20.65
CA LYS A 5 -24.45 -15.60 20.88
C LYS A 5 -23.48 -16.06 19.79
N ASN A 6 -23.94 -16.69 18.71
CA ASN A 6 -23.05 -17.28 17.70
C ASN A 6 -23.19 -16.75 16.27
N LEU A 7 -23.70 -15.52 16.06
CA LEU A 7 -23.93 -14.99 14.70
C LEU A 7 -22.93 -13.93 14.19
N PHE A 8 -21.79 -13.75 14.84
CA PHE A 8 -20.70 -12.92 14.32
C PHE A 8 -19.35 -13.60 14.55
N LYS A 9 -19.08 -14.68 13.83
CA LYS A 9 -17.70 -15.00 13.44
C LYS A 9 -17.44 -14.23 12.15
N THR A 10 -16.85 -13.06 12.27
CA THR A 10 -16.12 -12.43 11.17
C THR A 10 -15.08 -13.45 10.71
N THR A 11 -15.33 -14.08 9.57
CA THR A 11 -14.33 -14.85 8.86
C THR A 11 -13.28 -13.84 8.41
N LYS A 12 -12.28 -13.57 9.26
CA LYS A 12 -11.00 -13.02 8.82
C LYS A 12 -10.51 -14.02 7.78
N ASP A 13 -10.56 -13.64 6.52
CA ASP A 13 -9.95 -14.39 5.43
C ASP A 13 -8.48 -14.60 5.80
N THR A 14 -8.17 -15.81 6.29
CA THR A 14 -6.80 -16.24 6.52
C THR A 14 -6.08 -16.14 5.18
N PRO A 15 -4.96 -15.41 5.07
CA PRO A 15 -4.24 -15.33 3.81
C PRO A 15 -3.80 -16.74 3.41
N ALA A 16 -4.19 -17.16 2.20
CA ALA A 16 -3.88 -18.47 1.64
C ALA A 16 -2.37 -18.69 1.39
N PHE A 17 -1.54 -17.67 1.63
CA PHE A 17 -0.09 -17.71 1.54
C PHE A 17 0.51 -16.92 2.70
N ALA A 18 1.18 -17.63 3.63
CA ALA A 18 2.10 -16.98 4.55
C ALA A 18 3.41 -16.73 3.77
N VAL A 19 3.62 -15.50 3.32
CA VAL A 19 4.91 -15.08 2.75
C VAL A 19 5.88 -14.95 3.92
N GLU A 20 6.95 -15.73 3.93
CA GLU A 20 8.04 -15.53 4.88
C GLU A 20 8.76 -14.23 4.50
N THR A 21 8.59 -13.20 5.33
CA THR A 21 9.13 -11.86 5.07
C THR A 21 10.58 -11.75 5.47
N VAL A 22 11.40 -11.15 4.62
CA VAL A 22 12.78 -10.77 4.95
C VAL A 22 12.79 -9.39 5.62
N PRO A 23 13.48 -9.20 6.77
CA PRO A 23 13.62 -7.88 7.40
C PRO A 23 14.15 -6.82 6.43
N GLY A 24 13.63 -5.60 6.55
CA GLY A 24 13.98 -4.51 5.65
C GLY A 24 13.50 -4.67 4.20
N THR A 25 12.59 -5.60 3.91
CA THR A 25 12.06 -5.81 2.55
C THR A 25 10.62 -5.34 2.46
N ILE A 26 10.34 -4.52 1.45
CA ILE A 26 8.98 -4.12 1.08
C ILE A 26 8.63 -4.90 -0.17
N TYR A 27 7.62 -5.76 -0.08
CA TYR A 27 7.12 -6.52 -1.21
C TYR A 27 6.10 -5.70 -2.00
N ALA A 28 5.95 -5.98 -3.29
CA ALA A 28 5.01 -5.28 -4.16
C ALA A 28 3.56 -5.51 -3.66
N PRO A 29 2.87 -4.45 -3.21
CA PRO A 29 1.52 -4.59 -2.64
C PRO A 29 0.46 -4.85 -3.71
N ILE A 30 0.83 -4.74 -4.99
CA ILE A 30 -0.03 -4.92 -6.15
C ILE A 30 0.82 -5.25 -7.38
N ALA A 31 0.27 -6.07 -8.28
CA ALA A 31 0.90 -6.34 -9.57
C ALA A 31 0.78 -5.14 -10.53
N GLY A 32 1.75 -4.98 -11.42
CA GLY A 32 1.75 -3.87 -12.37
C GLY A 32 3.11 -3.64 -13.01
N ASN A 33 3.42 -2.37 -13.26
CA ASN A 33 4.71 -1.92 -13.77
C ASN A 33 5.34 -0.94 -12.77
N ALA A 34 6.44 -1.35 -12.13
CA ALA A 34 7.21 -0.53 -11.20
C ALA A 34 7.95 0.57 -11.95
N VAL A 35 7.91 1.78 -11.42
CA VAL A 35 8.55 2.98 -11.96
C VAL A 35 9.33 3.69 -10.87
N SER A 36 10.39 4.39 -11.24
CA SER A 36 11.14 5.23 -10.30
C SER A 36 10.26 6.34 -9.71
N LEU A 37 10.69 6.91 -8.58
CA LEU A 37 9.99 8.03 -7.95
C LEU A 37 9.84 9.22 -8.91
N SER A 38 10.89 9.53 -9.69
CA SER A 38 10.88 10.59 -10.70
C SER A 38 9.85 10.35 -11.81
N GLU A 39 9.58 9.10 -12.17
CA GLU A 39 8.63 8.75 -13.23
C GLU A 39 7.16 8.83 -12.77
N ILE A 40 6.90 9.10 -11.48
CA ILE A 40 5.56 9.44 -11.02
C ILE A 40 5.09 10.76 -11.64
N ASN A 41 5.99 11.65 -12.08
CA ASN A 41 5.63 12.92 -12.74
C ASN A 41 4.61 13.72 -11.93
N ASP A 42 4.87 13.90 -10.63
CA ASP A 42 4.07 14.68 -9.69
C ASP A 42 5.02 15.34 -8.70
N GLY A 43 5.02 16.66 -8.58
CA GLY A 43 6.05 17.38 -7.81
C GLY A 43 6.19 16.89 -6.37
N VAL A 44 5.08 16.54 -5.70
CA VAL A 44 5.11 16.09 -4.30
C VAL A 44 5.84 14.75 -4.17
N PHE A 45 5.57 13.81 -5.08
CA PHE A 45 6.23 12.51 -5.06
C PHE A 45 7.60 12.53 -5.73
N SER A 46 7.73 13.06 -6.94
CA SER A 46 8.96 13.02 -7.74
C SER A 46 10.12 13.80 -7.14
N GLU A 47 9.84 14.83 -6.33
CA GLU A 47 10.86 15.58 -5.59
C GLU A 47 11.20 14.94 -4.23
N GLY A 48 10.51 13.86 -3.85
CA GLY A 48 10.74 13.15 -2.59
C GLY A 48 10.33 13.93 -1.35
N ILE A 49 9.41 14.89 -1.47
CA ILE A 49 8.96 15.75 -0.36
C ILE A 49 8.38 14.94 0.79
N LEU A 50 7.63 13.88 0.48
CA LEU A 50 7.03 12.98 1.46
C LEU A 50 7.94 11.82 1.88
N GLY A 51 9.10 11.67 1.25
CA GLY A 51 10.02 10.55 1.49
C GLY A 51 10.56 9.92 0.20
N GLN A 52 11.17 8.74 0.35
CA GLN A 52 11.82 8.01 -0.75
C GLN A 52 11.06 6.74 -1.11
N GLY A 53 11.12 6.30 -2.37
CA GLY A 53 10.42 5.09 -2.78
C GLY A 53 10.25 4.96 -4.29
N CYS A 54 9.07 4.51 -4.72
CA CYS A 54 8.76 4.25 -6.11
C CYS A 54 7.26 4.33 -6.41
N GLY A 55 6.90 4.24 -7.69
CA GLY A 55 5.52 4.09 -8.14
C GLY A 55 5.25 2.70 -8.71
N ILE A 56 3.99 2.30 -8.74
CA ILE A 56 3.50 1.14 -9.51
C ILE A 56 2.33 1.61 -10.36
N GLN A 57 2.40 1.40 -11.67
CA GLN A 57 1.25 1.49 -12.57
C GLN A 57 0.47 0.18 -12.47
N PRO A 58 -0.70 0.15 -11.80
CA PRO A 58 -1.29 -1.11 -11.37
C PRO A 58 -2.00 -1.84 -12.50
N SER A 59 -1.83 -3.17 -12.58
CA SER A 59 -2.61 -4.06 -13.45
C SER A 59 -3.78 -4.74 -12.71
N ALA A 60 -3.91 -4.48 -11.41
CA ALA A 60 -4.98 -4.96 -10.55
C ALA A 60 -5.64 -3.81 -9.79
N GLU A 61 -6.59 -4.13 -8.91
CA GLU A 61 -7.42 -3.16 -8.16
C GLU A 61 -7.44 -3.43 -6.65
N THR A 62 -6.53 -4.29 -6.17
CA THR A 62 -6.42 -4.67 -4.76
C THR A 62 -5.00 -4.45 -4.25
N ILE A 63 -4.87 -3.66 -3.20
CA ILE A 63 -3.67 -3.42 -2.43
C ILE A 63 -3.62 -4.43 -1.28
N TYR A 64 -2.47 -5.08 -1.14
CA TYR A 64 -2.15 -6.00 -0.06
C TYR A 64 -1.03 -5.44 0.82
N ALA A 65 -0.92 -5.96 2.03
CA ALA A 65 0.14 -5.59 2.96
C ALA A 65 1.50 -6.03 2.39
N PRO A 66 2.46 -5.11 2.26
CA PRO A 66 3.77 -5.40 1.68
C PRO A 66 4.74 -6.04 2.68
N PHE A 67 4.35 -6.14 3.95
CA PHE A 67 5.08 -6.77 5.03
C PHE A 67 4.13 -6.99 6.22
N ASP A 68 4.57 -7.72 7.23
CA ASP A 68 3.92 -7.74 8.55
C ASP A 68 4.03 -6.37 9.20
N GLY A 69 2.96 -5.85 9.81
CA GLY A 69 3.01 -4.51 10.39
C GLY A 69 1.73 -4.10 11.11
N THR A 70 1.67 -2.82 11.46
CA THR A 70 0.52 -2.19 12.11
C THR A 70 0.03 -1.04 11.26
N ILE A 71 -1.28 -0.97 11.02
CA ILE A 71 -1.91 0.16 10.33
C ILE A 71 -1.88 1.37 11.26
N VAL A 72 -1.08 2.38 10.92
CA VAL A 72 -0.93 3.59 11.75
C VAL A 72 -1.83 4.73 11.29
N GLN A 73 -2.21 4.75 10.01
CA GLN A 73 -3.06 5.79 9.47
C GLN A 73 -3.88 5.28 8.29
N ILE A 74 -5.12 5.76 8.18
CA ILE A 74 -5.98 5.61 7.01
C ILE A 74 -6.48 7.00 6.67
N ALA A 75 -6.26 7.47 5.43
CA ALA A 75 -6.75 8.77 5.01
C ALA A 75 -8.29 8.85 5.14
N ASP A 76 -8.83 10.03 5.46
CA ASP A 76 -10.29 10.22 5.59
C ASP A 76 -11.01 9.85 4.29
N THR A 77 -10.43 10.21 3.15
CA THR A 77 -10.93 9.88 1.81
C THR A 77 -10.45 8.51 1.30
N LYS A 78 -9.90 7.66 2.17
CA LYS A 78 -9.65 6.22 1.96
C LYS A 78 -8.67 5.83 0.83
N HIS A 79 -8.05 6.81 0.16
CA HIS A 79 -7.12 6.59 -0.95
C HIS A 79 -5.70 6.21 -0.49
N ALA A 80 -5.35 6.42 0.79
CA ALA A 80 -4.01 6.15 1.30
C ALA A 80 -4.02 5.46 2.66
N ILE A 81 -3.03 4.60 2.88
CA ILE A 81 -2.82 3.83 4.10
C ILE A 81 -1.34 3.96 4.54
N GLY A 82 -1.14 4.30 5.82
CA GLY A 82 0.16 4.26 6.49
C GLY A 82 0.32 2.97 7.28
N ILE A 83 1.47 2.31 7.14
CA ILE A 83 1.81 1.04 7.80
C ILE A 83 3.18 1.18 8.44
N MET A 84 3.29 0.81 9.72
CA MET A 84 4.57 0.71 10.43
C MET A 84 5.01 -0.76 10.44
N SER A 85 6.24 -1.03 9.98
CA SER A 85 6.85 -2.37 10.07
C SER A 85 7.46 -2.63 11.45
N PRO A 86 7.71 -3.90 11.84
CA PRO A 86 8.49 -4.26 13.02
C PRO A 86 9.91 -3.70 13.02
N ASP A 87 10.46 -3.42 11.83
CA ASP A 87 11.81 -2.89 11.62
C ASP A 87 11.82 -1.35 11.51
N ASN A 88 10.79 -0.69 12.04
CA ASN A 88 10.66 0.78 12.07
C ASN A 88 10.63 1.43 10.67
N ILE A 89 10.08 0.75 9.67
CA ILE A 89 9.80 1.34 8.35
C ILE A 89 8.41 1.95 8.39
N GLU A 90 8.32 3.27 8.24
CA GLU A 90 7.05 3.96 8.02
C GLU A 90 6.74 3.99 6.53
N LEU A 91 5.73 3.24 6.11
CA LEU A 91 5.34 3.14 4.71
C LEU A 91 3.99 3.79 4.46
N LEU A 92 3.96 4.73 3.51
CA LEU A 92 2.76 5.26 2.90
C LEU A 92 2.49 4.55 1.58
N ILE A 93 1.31 3.94 1.46
CA ILE A 93 0.74 3.48 0.19
C ILE A 93 -0.35 4.47 -0.23
N HIS A 94 -0.11 5.24 -1.29
CA HIS A 94 -1.04 6.25 -1.81
C HIS A 94 -1.57 5.84 -3.18
N VAL A 95 -2.88 5.59 -3.30
CA VAL A 95 -3.49 5.08 -4.53
C VAL A 95 -3.97 6.21 -5.43
N GLY A 96 -3.31 6.33 -6.58
CA GLY A 96 -3.56 7.36 -7.58
C GLY A 96 -2.95 8.71 -7.21
N ILE A 97 -2.97 9.65 -8.15
CA ILE A 97 -2.45 11.02 -7.96
C ILE A 97 -3.63 11.99 -7.89
N ASP A 98 -3.61 12.90 -6.93
CA ASP A 98 -4.69 13.85 -6.60
C ASP A 98 -6.04 13.23 -6.19
N THR A 99 -6.06 11.92 -5.93
CA THR A 99 -7.27 11.14 -5.61
C THR A 99 -7.90 11.48 -4.26
N VAL A 100 -7.20 12.24 -3.40
CA VAL A 100 -7.80 12.88 -2.22
C VAL A 100 -9.06 13.67 -2.60
N SER A 101 -9.09 14.30 -3.78
CA SER A 101 -10.21 15.09 -4.30
C SER A 101 -11.45 14.25 -4.65
N MET A 102 -11.32 12.92 -4.70
CA MET A 102 -12.45 12.01 -4.96
C MET A 102 -13.33 11.76 -3.74
N ASN A 103 -12.99 12.29 -2.56
CA ASN A 103 -13.80 12.22 -1.34
C ASN A 103 -14.25 10.78 -0.98
N GLY A 104 -13.37 9.79 -1.16
CA GLY A 104 -13.65 8.38 -0.86
C GLY A 104 -14.39 7.62 -1.96
N LYS A 105 -14.84 8.29 -3.03
CA LYS A 105 -15.45 7.61 -4.17
C LYS A 105 -14.43 6.70 -4.85
N GLY A 106 -14.79 5.44 -5.06
CA GLY A 106 -13.95 4.46 -5.74
C GLY A 106 -12.92 3.79 -4.86
N PHE A 107 -12.97 3.98 -3.53
CA PHE A 107 -12.05 3.36 -2.56
C PHE A 107 -12.82 2.60 -1.48
N HIS A 108 -12.31 1.44 -1.08
CA HIS A 108 -12.87 0.65 0.00
C HIS A 108 -11.76 -0.02 0.82
N VAL A 109 -11.63 0.38 2.07
CA VAL A 109 -10.61 -0.10 3.02
C VAL A 109 -11.14 -1.30 3.79
N HIS A 110 -10.30 -2.33 3.94
CA HIS A 110 -10.63 -3.63 4.55
C HIS A 110 -10.04 -3.81 5.96
N VAL A 111 -9.35 -2.79 6.47
CA VAL A 111 -8.62 -2.81 7.75
C VAL A 111 -8.94 -1.56 8.58
N ALA A 112 -8.62 -1.59 9.87
CA ALA A 112 -8.77 -0.43 10.76
C ALA A 112 -7.42 0.10 11.25
N THR A 113 -7.36 1.39 11.63
CA THR A 113 -6.20 1.94 12.35
C THR A 113 -5.98 1.19 13.65
N GLY A 114 -4.72 0.89 13.96
CA GLY A 114 -4.30 0.05 15.09
C GLY A 114 -4.37 -1.46 14.80
N GLU A 115 -4.89 -1.88 13.64
CA GLU A 115 -4.91 -3.30 13.28
C GLU A 115 -3.51 -3.80 12.91
N HIS A 116 -3.16 -4.97 13.44
CA HIS A 116 -2.01 -5.75 12.96
C HIS A 116 -2.38 -6.52 11.70
N VAL A 117 -1.52 -6.42 10.68
CA VAL A 117 -1.69 -7.08 9.39
C VAL A 117 -0.50 -8.00 9.10
N LYS A 118 -0.77 -9.05 8.33
CA LYS A 118 0.26 -9.94 7.80
C LYS A 118 0.56 -9.63 6.34
N CYS A 119 1.80 -9.84 5.90
CA CYS A 119 2.17 -9.70 4.49
C CYS A 119 1.20 -10.50 3.60
N GLY A 120 0.73 -9.87 2.51
CA GLY A 120 -0.28 -10.44 1.62
C GLY A 120 -1.73 -10.33 2.12
N GLN A 121 -1.99 -9.73 3.29
CA GLN A 121 -3.35 -9.42 3.74
C GLN A 121 -3.95 -8.27 2.92
N LYS A 122 -5.21 -8.39 2.52
CA LYS A 122 -5.94 -7.34 1.78
C LYS A 122 -6.10 -6.08 2.64
N LEU A 123 -5.76 -4.92 2.07
CA LEU A 123 -5.83 -3.63 2.76
C LEU A 123 -6.87 -2.68 2.15
N LEU A 124 -6.83 -2.50 0.84
CA LEU A 124 -7.61 -1.50 0.12
C LEU A 124 -7.97 -2.03 -1.26
N THR A 125 -9.22 -1.90 -1.66
CA THR A 125 -9.66 -2.08 -3.05
C THR A 125 -10.06 -0.74 -3.63
N PHE A 126 -9.76 -0.52 -4.91
CA PHE A 126 -10.04 0.73 -5.59
C PHE A 126 -10.54 0.51 -7.01
N SER A 127 -11.15 1.52 -7.64
CA SER A 127 -11.57 1.45 -9.03
C SER A 127 -10.71 2.33 -9.93
N GLN A 128 -9.90 1.72 -10.79
CA GLN A 128 -9.15 2.41 -11.84
C GLN A 128 -10.09 3.14 -12.80
N LYS A 129 -11.26 2.55 -13.07
CA LYS A 129 -12.30 3.17 -13.90
C LYS A 129 -12.80 4.48 -13.28
N GLU A 130 -13.10 4.51 -11.98
CA GLU A 130 -13.56 5.74 -11.32
C GLU A 130 -12.46 6.79 -11.19
N ILE A 131 -11.22 6.39 -10.89
CA ILE A 131 -10.06 7.29 -10.87
C ILE A 131 -9.89 7.96 -12.24
N LYS A 132 -9.91 7.17 -13.31
CA LYS A 132 -9.81 7.68 -14.69
C LYS A 132 -10.98 8.58 -15.06
N ALA A 133 -12.21 8.22 -14.65
CA ALA A 133 -13.40 9.04 -14.91
C ALA A 133 -13.36 10.39 -14.19
N ALA A 134 -12.63 10.49 -13.08
CA ALA A 134 -12.37 11.73 -12.37
C ALA A 134 -11.21 12.56 -12.96
N GLY A 135 -10.53 12.07 -13.99
CA GLY A 135 -9.40 12.76 -14.64
C GLY A 135 -8.05 12.52 -13.99
N PHE A 136 -7.95 11.56 -13.06
CA PHE A 136 -6.74 11.26 -12.31
C PHE A 136 -6.00 10.03 -12.83
N ARG A 137 -4.74 9.88 -12.40
CA ARG A 137 -3.89 8.73 -12.71
C ARG A 137 -4.01 7.70 -11.58
N SER A 138 -4.01 6.41 -11.92
CA SER A 138 -4.09 5.31 -10.95
C SER A 138 -2.75 4.84 -10.40
N THR A 139 -1.64 5.51 -10.73
CA THR A 139 -0.30 5.18 -10.20
C THR A 139 -0.35 5.11 -8.67
N VAL A 140 0.09 3.98 -8.12
CA VAL A 140 0.18 3.77 -6.68
C VAL A 140 1.59 4.16 -6.23
N ALA A 141 1.71 5.17 -5.37
CA ALA A 141 2.99 5.57 -4.79
C ALA A 141 3.27 4.74 -3.53
N ILE A 142 4.47 4.19 -3.45
CA ILE A 142 4.98 3.38 -2.34
C ILE A 142 6.16 4.13 -1.72
N ILE A 143 5.93 4.82 -0.61
CA ILE A 143 6.83 5.84 -0.07
C ILE A 143 7.22 5.49 1.36
N VAL A 144 8.52 5.41 1.64
CA VAL A 144 9.07 5.36 3.00
C VAL A 144 9.15 6.79 3.52
N THR A 145 8.38 7.11 4.56
CA THR A 145 8.18 8.48 5.07
C THR A 145 9.19 8.90 6.12
N ASN A 146 9.96 7.97 6.68
CA ASN A 146 11.07 8.23 7.60
C ASN A 146 12.44 7.91 6.97
N PRO A 147 12.77 8.44 5.77
CA PRO A 147 13.96 8.00 5.04
C PRO A 147 15.28 8.30 5.77
N ASP A 148 15.32 9.35 6.60
CA ASP A 148 16.51 9.75 7.36
C ASP A 148 16.88 8.76 8.49
N GLU A 149 15.96 7.86 8.85
CA GLU A 149 16.19 6.80 9.83
C GLU A 149 16.83 5.55 9.21
N HIS A 150 16.99 5.51 7.88
CA HIS A 150 17.53 4.39 7.12
C HIS A 150 18.76 4.82 6.33
N GLN A 151 19.78 3.97 6.25
CA GLN A 151 20.99 4.23 5.48
C GLN A 151 20.73 4.16 3.98
N THR A 152 19.87 3.24 3.55
CA THR A 152 19.57 3.04 2.13
C THR A 152 18.12 2.63 1.89
N ILE A 153 17.54 3.18 0.82
CA ILE A 153 16.25 2.76 0.26
C ILE A 153 16.48 2.48 -1.22
N LYS A 154 16.46 1.21 -1.60
CA LYS A 154 16.81 0.75 -2.95
C LYS A 154 15.62 0.09 -3.64
N LEU A 155 15.23 0.62 -4.79
CA LEU A 155 14.32 -0.04 -5.73
C LEU A 155 15.04 -1.25 -6.37
N CYS A 156 14.45 -2.43 -6.26
CA CYS A 156 15.00 -3.67 -6.78
C CYS A 156 15.10 -3.66 -8.31
N SER A 157 14.01 -3.25 -8.98
CA SER A 157 13.92 -3.12 -10.43
C SER A 157 12.74 -2.23 -10.83
N THR A 158 12.83 -1.61 -12.00
CA THR A 158 11.69 -1.04 -12.73
C THR A 158 11.18 -2.04 -13.77
N GLY A 159 9.97 -1.82 -14.27
CA GLY A 159 9.33 -2.71 -15.24
C GLY A 159 8.25 -3.61 -14.63
N PRO A 160 7.83 -4.68 -15.33
CA PRO A 160 6.80 -5.59 -14.85
C PRO A 160 7.15 -6.17 -13.47
N ILE A 161 6.17 -6.16 -12.56
CA ILE A 161 6.31 -6.70 -11.20
C ILE A 161 5.04 -7.44 -10.80
N ASN A 162 5.19 -8.63 -10.23
CA ASN A 162 4.06 -9.38 -9.67
C ASN A 162 3.81 -9.00 -8.21
N HIS A 163 2.58 -9.22 -7.75
CA HIS A 163 2.25 -9.12 -6.33
C HIS A 163 3.17 -10.03 -5.50
N ALA A 164 3.63 -9.52 -4.36
CA ALA A 164 4.55 -10.20 -3.44
C ALA A 164 5.98 -10.46 -3.98
N GLU A 165 6.39 -9.84 -5.10
CA GLU A 165 7.82 -9.74 -5.47
C GLU A 165 8.52 -8.65 -4.67
N GLN A 166 9.84 -8.75 -4.49
CA GLN A 166 10.61 -7.73 -3.75
C GLN A 166 10.64 -6.41 -4.54
N LEU A 167 10.10 -5.34 -3.95
CA LEU A 167 10.02 -4.03 -4.58
C LEU A 167 11.13 -3.10 -4.07
N LEU A 168 11.22 -2.92 -2.75
CA LEU A 168 12.24 -2.08 -2.12
C LEU A 168 13.01 -2.87 -1.07
N ILE A 169 14.30 -2.56 -0.95
CA ILE A 169 15.15 -2.96 0.18
C ILE A 169 15.53 -1.71 0.97
N VAL A 170 15.24 -1.74 2.27
CA VAL A 170 15.49 -0.69 3.26
C VAL A 170 16.48 -1.23 4.29
N ARG A 171 17.54 -0.49 4.60
CA ARG A 171 18.60 -0.85 5.55
C ARG A 171 19.06 0.35 6.35
#